data_AF-A0A520I1X9-F1
#
_entry.id   AF-A0A520I1X9-F1
#
_cell.length_a   1.000
_cell.length_b   1.000
_cell.length_c   1.000
_cell.angle_alpha   90.00
_cell.angle_beta   90.00
_cell.angle_gamma   90.00
#
_symmetry.space_group_name_H-M   'P 1'
#
loop_
_entity.id
_entity.type
_entity.pdbx_description
1 polymer ?
#
loop_
_entity_poly.entity_id
_entity_poly.type
_entity_poly.pdbx_seq_one_letter_code
_entity_poly.pdbx_strand_id
1 'polypeptide(L)' 'MIRFTTLALLTAGIASPLLVQPAVAQVAGVGALVQQGRYWQSRGRADLARTAYRRALAIDPSNAEARRALSASSAPAAA' A
#
# COMPACT_ATOMS: atom_id res chain seq x y z
N MET A 1 -13.77 17.56 -64.65
CA MET A 1 -12.84 16.61 -65.31
C MET A 1 -11.50 16.67 -64.58
N ILE A 2 -11.21 15.60 -63.83
CA ILE A 2 -9.94 15.12 -63.24
C ILE A 2 -9.03 16.15 -62.55
N ARG A 3 -8.93 16.07 -61.21
CA ARG A 3 -7.64 16.07 -60.47
C ARG A 3 -7.71 15.18 -59.21
N PHE A 4 -6.80 14.21 -59.18
CA PHE A 4 -6.48 13.32 -58.07
C PHE A 4 -5.47 14.00 -57.16
N THR A 5 -5.86 14.37 -55.94
CA THR A 5 -5.02 14.74 -54.79
C THR A 5 -6.01 15.12 -53.68
N THR A 6 -6.16 14.44 -52.55
CA THR A 6 -5.16 13.87 -51.65
C THR A 6 -5.71 12.64 -50.93
N LEU A 7 -4.86 11.63 -50.91
CA LEU A 7 -4.89 10.47 -50.03
C LEU A 7 -4.84 10.91 -48.56
N ALA A 8 -5.84 10.57 -47.75
CA ALA A 8 -5.72 10.42 -46.30
C ALA A 8 -6.99 9.74 -45.74
N LEU A 9 -7.20 8.47 -46.09
CA LEU A 9 -8.15 7.64 -45.37
C LEU A 9 -7.39 6.46 -44.74
N LEU A 10 -7.53 6.39 -43.42
CA LEU A 10 -7.47 5.19 -42.58
C LEU A 10 -6.23 4.29 -42.68
N THR A 11 -5.50 4.20 -41.57
CA THR A 11 -5.45 3.01 -40.70
C THR A 11 -4.10 2.97 -39.98
N ALA A 12 -4.05 3.46 -38.76
CA ALA A 12 -3.20 2.90 -37.72
C ALA A 12 -3.63 3.52 -36.40
N GLY A 13 -4.77 3.03 -35.90
CA GLY A 13 -5.00 3.03 -34.47
C GLY A 13 -3.92 2.17 -33.83
N ILE A 14 -2.77 2.76 -33.51
CA ILE A 14 -2.06 2.37 -32.31
C ILE A 14 -2.76 3.14 -31.20
N ALA A 15 -3.89 2.59 -30.76
CA ALA A 15 -4.32 2.76 -29.40
C ALA A 15 -3.13 2.29 -28.57
N SER A 16 -2.27 3.22 -28.16
CA SER A 16 -1.33 2.97 -27.09
C SER A 16 -2.18 2.33 -26.00
N PRO A 17 -1.95 1.06 -25.61
CA PRO A 17 -2.38 0.70 -24.29
C PRO A 17 -1.58 1.67 -23.43
N LEU A 18 -2.25 2.73 -22.97
CA LEU A 18 -1.99 3.28 -21.66
C LEU A 18 -1.84 2.04 -20.82
N LEU A 19 -0.59 1.67 -20.56
CA LEU A 19 -0.26 0.67 -19.58
C LEU A 19 -1.00 1.21 -18.36
N VAL A 20 -2.18 0.63 -18.11
CA VAL A 20 -2.78 0.58 -16.80
C VAL A 20 -1.68 -0.14 -16.06
N GLN A 21 -0.72 0.64 -15.56
CA GLN A 21 0.24 0.15 -14.62
C GLN A 21 -0.70 -0.38 -13.54
N PRO A 22 -0.78 -1.71 -13.32
CA PRO A 22 -1.39 -2.14 -12.09
C PRO A 22 -0.55 -1.38 -11.07
N ALA A 23 -1.19 -0.44 -10.39
CA ALA A 23 -0.63 0.12 -9.19
C ALA A 23 -0.53 -1.11 -8.28
N VAL A 24 0.55 -1.86 -8.45
CA VAL A 24 1.03 -2.81 -7.48
C VAL A 24 1.37 -1.87 -6.35
N ALA A 25 0.37 -1.56 -5.54
CA ALA A 25 0.57 -1.16 -4.18
C ALA A 25 1.48 -2.27 -3.66
N GLN A 26 2.78 -2.00 -3.65
CA GLN A 26 3.78 -2.92 -3.17
C GLN A 26 3.53 -2.96 -1.67
N VAL A 27 2.57 -3.78 -1.27
CA VAL A 27 2.24 -4.07 0.11
C VAL A 27 3.45 -4.82 0.62
N ALA A 28 4.41 -4.09 1.16
CA ALA A 28 5.46 -4.64 1.98
C ALA A 28 4.78 -5.25 3.21
N GLY A 29 4.40 -6.52 3.08
CA GLY A 29 3.21 -7.12 3.71
C GLY A 29 3.21 -7.18 5.23
N VAL A 30 4.38 -7.30 5.87
CA VAL A 30 4.46 -7.32 7.34
C VAL A 30 5.46 -6.27 7.80
N GLY A 31 6.64 -6.22 7.17
CA GLY A 31 7.70 -5.27 7.50
C GLY A 31 7.24 -3.81 7.43
N ALA A 32 6.50 -3.39 6.40
CA ALA A 32 6.04 -2.00 6.35
C ALA A 32 4.94 -1.69 7.36
N LEU A 33 4.08 -2.66 7.70
CA LEU A 33 3.10 -2.48 8.77
C LEU A 33 3.77 -2.35 10.14
N VAL A 34 4.83 -3.12 10.39
CA VAL A 34 5.65 -2.97 11.60
C VAL A 34 6.33 -1.60 11.63
N GLN A 35 6.95 -1.16 10.53
CA GLN A 35 7.57 0.17 10.46
C GLN A 35 6.55 1.31 10.62
N GLN A 36 5.36 1.15 10.04
CA GLN A 36 4.26 2.09 10.23
C GLN A 36 3.82 2.14 11.71
N GLY A 37 3.76 0.99 12.38
CA GLY A 37 3.49 0.91 13.81
C GLY A 37 4.51 1.70 14.63
N ARG A 38 5.81 1.50 14.36
CA ARG A 38 6.91 2.22 15.01
C ARG A 38 6.83 3.72 14.77
N TYR A 39 6.54 4.12 13.54
CA TYR A 39 6.36 5.52 13.16
C TYR A 39 5.25 6.16 13.97
N TRP A 40 4.07 5.53 14.07
CA TRP A 40 2.97 6.11 14.85
C TRP A 40 3.24 6.11 16.35
N GLN A 41 3.95 5.11 16.87
CA GLN A 41 4.42 5.10 18.26
C GLN A 41 5.31 6.30 18.57
N SER A 42 6.29 6.61 17.71
CA SER A 42 7.18 7.76 17.92
C SER A 42 6.44 9.11 17.83
N ARG A 43 5.28 9.14 17.17
CA ARG A 43 4.39 10.30 17.09
C ARG A 43 3.37 10.38 18.24
N GLY A 44 3.44 9.48 19.22
CA GLY A 44 2.47 9.40 20.33
C GLY A 44 1.09 8.92 19.93
N ARG A 45 0.92 8.44 18.68
CA ARG A 45 -0.36 7.98 18.13
C ARG A 45 -0.53 6.49 18.35
N ALA A 46 -0.74 6.11 19.60
CA ALA A 46 -0.86 4.71 20.03
C ALA A 46 -2.04 3.98 19.36
N ASP A 47 -3.10 4.69 19.01
CA ASP A 47 -4.27 4.20 18.27
C ASP A 47 -3.88 3.67 16.87
N LEU A 48 -3.14 4.48 16.11
CA LEU A 48 -2.68 4.14 14.77
C LEU A 48 -1.59 3.06 14.82
N ALA A 49 -0.69 3.15 15.80
CA ALA A 49 0.34 2.13 16.01
C ALA A 49 -0.26 0.75 16.27
N ARG A 50 -1.22 0.64 17.20
CA ARG A 50 -1.94 -0.62 17.47
C ARG A 50 -2.64 -1.15 16.23
N THR A 51 -3.20 -0.28 15.40
CA THR A 51 -3.88 -0.69 14.17
C THR A 51 -2.89 -1.29 13.17
N ALA A 52 -1.73 -0.67 12.98
CA ALA A 52 -0.69 -1.20 12.09
C ALA A 52 -0.14 -2.55 12.59
N TYR A 53 0.17 -2.68 13.89
CA TYR A 53 0.66 -3.93 14.46
C TYR A 53 -0.37 -5.07 14.41
N ARG A 54 -1.67 -4.78 14.63
CA ARG A 54 -2.73 -5.79 14.47
C ARG A 54 -2.82 -6.30 13.03
N ARG A 55 -2.69 -5.40 12.04
CA ARG A 55 -2.67 -5.80 10.63
C ARG A 55 -1.44 -6.64 10.31
N ALA A 56 -0.28 -6.31 10.89
CA ALA A 56 0.93 -7.13 10.76
C ALA A 56 0.70 -8.55 11.29
N LEU A 57 0.09 -8.70 12.46
CA LEU A 57 -0.24 -10.00 13.06
C LEU A 57 -1.36 -10.76 12.33
N ALA A 58 -2.26 -10.06 11.64
CA ALA A 58 -3.25 -10.71 10.79
C ALA A 58 -2.63 -11.41 9.57
N ILE A 59 -1.44 -10.96 9.13
CA ILE A 59 -0.71 -11.53 8.00
C ILE A 59 0.36 -12.52 8.49
N ASP A 60 1.11 -12.16 9.53
CA ASP A 60 2.09 -13.01 10.20
C ASP A 60 1.82 -13.04 11.72
N PRO A 61 1.03 -14.02 12.20
CA PRO A 61 0.75 -14.18 13.62
C PRO A 61 1.99 -14.42 14.50
N SER A 62 3.11 -14.86 13.90
CA SER A 62 4.35 -15.17 14.62
C SER A 62 5.24 -13.94 14.83
N ASN A 63 4.91 -12.80 14.20
CA ASN A 63 5.73 -11.60 14.24
C ASN A 63 6.00 -11.12 15.67
N ALA A 64 7.24 -11.33 16.14
CA ALA A 64 7.62 -11.09 17.52
C ALA A 64 7.53 -9.60 17.91
N GLU A 65 7.87 -8.70 16.99
CA GLU A 65 7.87 -7.26 17.24
C GLU A 65 6.44 -6.72 17.40
N ALA A 66 5.55 -7.04 16.46
CA ALA A 66 4.15 -6.61 16.53
C ALA A 66 3.46 -7.14 17.79
N ARG A 67 3.74 -8.40 18.18
CA ARG A 67 3.20 -8.99 19.41
C ARG A 67 3.70 -8.27 20.66
N ARG A 68 5.01 -8.00 20.76
CA ARG A 68 5.60 -7.23 21.88
C ARG A 68 4.99 -5.84 21.98
N ALA A 69 4.81 -5.15 20.86
CA ALA A 69 4.25 -3.80 20.83
C ALA A 69 2.80 -3.74 21.32
N LEU A 70 1.97 -4.76 21.00
CA LEU A 70 0.61 -4.86 21.51
C LEU A 70 0.56 -5.25 22.99
N SER A 71 1.42 -6.17 23.45
CA SER A 71 1.50 -6.53 24.87
C SER A 71 1.84 -5.32 25.74
N ALA A 72 2.82 -4.49 25.33
CA ALA A 72 3.16 -3.26 26.02
C ALA A 72 2.01 -2.23 26.02
N SER A 73 1.13 -2.27 25.02
CA SER A 73 -0.02 -1.36 24.91
C SER A 73 -1.26 -1.83 25.68
N SER A 74 -1.35 -3.12 26.03
CA SER A 74 -2.48 -3.70 26.77
C SER A 74 -2.23 -3.76 28.29
N ALA A 75 -1.06 -3.34 28.76
CA ALA A 75 -0.83 -3.18 30.19
C ALA A 75 -1.87 -2.19 30.75
N PRO A 76 -2.62 -2.55 31.80
CA PRO A 76 -3.61 -1.65 32.38
C PRO A 76 -2.92 -0.37 32.80
N ALA A 77 -3.48 0.78 32.39
CA ALA A 77 -3.13 2.04 33.00
C ALA A 77 -3.41 1.86 34.50
N ALA A 78 -2.34 1.78 35.30
CA ALA A 78 -2.45 1.67 36.75
C ALA A 78 -3.36 2.81 37.23
N ALA A 79 -4.46 2.42 37.86
CA ALA A 79 -5.43 3.31 38.48
C ALA A 79 -4.85 3.99 39.72
#